data_AF-A0A061SPC3-F1
#
_entry.id   AF-A0A061SPC3-F1
#
_cell.length_a   1.000
_cell.length_b   1.000
_cell.length_c   1.000
_cell.angle_alpha   90.00
_cell.angle_beta   90.00
_cell.angle_gamma   90.00
#
_symmetry.space_group_name_H-M   'P 1'
#
loop_
_entity.id
_entity.type
_entity.pdbx_description
1 polymer ?
#
loop_
_entity_poly.entity_id
_entity_poly.type
_entity_poly.pdbx_seq_one_letter_code
_entity_poly.pdbx_strand_id
1 'polypeptide(L)'
;MGKKHAKQPKPNKGQGSGKRLVKNEKKRRREELRAEKAAKLQREGQGRKGAIQKQLRLKQCAQQVAKLEAALSSHREPRENSKELAEAFKKRKRERLYGAARPWDSRQPSPHGCGYDIYACMDHCGDWENEPEPVNLLEAHAGRLWEVPCAQPYCRALLELAEAQRESDRSGDAAETLKKLMAADRSDALGARHALLAAYMDDGALGEARALLGDPEAFDPSRRSVPELYSLALIEYIAWAVLEEADASEEVAGSALQAAISANPFAAAFICWHDAFMEVVDPEEDAFEGAAPGTLPGPVSEALQYCVGSIAVWADADGAAEWVASALAESPQEEALAEALEETPGEGEGGTPPQE
;
A
#
# COMPACT_ATOMS: atom_id res chain seq x y z
N MET A 1 -86.30 -14.83 -60.04
CA MET A 1 -86.51 -14.22 -58.71
C MET A 1 -85.33 -14.61 -57.81
N GLY A 2 -84.67 -13.66 -57.15
CA GLY A 2 -83.56 -13.95 -56.24
C GLY A 2 -82.59 -12.79 -56.06
N LYS A 3 -83.06 -11.64 -55.55
CA LYS A 3 -82.20 -10.50 -55.15
C LYS A 3 -81.49 -10.85 -53.84
N LYS A 4 -80.18 -11.12 -53.88
CA LYS A 4 -79.33 -11.27 -52.69
C LYS A 4 -78.92 -9.88 -52.20
N HIS A 5 -79.45 -9.47 -51.04
CA HIS A 5 -79.01 -8.26 -50.33
C HIS A 5 -77.64 -8.49 -49.67
N ALA A 6 -76.64 -7.76 -50.12
CA ALA A 6 -75.34 -7.66 -49.47
C ALA A 6 -75.48 -6.91 -48.13
N LYS A 7 -75.21 -7.60 -47.02
CA LYS A 7 -75.14 -7.03 -45.67
C LYS A 7 -73.85 -6.20 -45.57
N GLN A 8 -73.99 -4.89 -45.40
CA GLN A 8 -72.83 -4.04 -45.10
C GLN A 8 -72.25 -4.38 -43.72
N PRO A 9 -70.91 -4.47 -43.58
CA PRO A 9 -70.25 -4.73 -42.31
C PRO A 9 -70.38 -3.53 -41.38
N LYS A 10 -70.73 -3.79 -40.11
CA LYS A 10 -70.81 -2.76 -39.07
C LYS A 10 -69.42 -2.16 -38.79
N PRO A 11 -69.29 -0.85 -38.62
CA PRO A 11 -68.03 -0.22 -38.26
C PRO A 11 -67.60 -0.70 -36.87
N ASN A 12 -66.47 -1.40 -36.82
CA ASN A 12 -65.88 -1.93 -35.60
C ASN A 12 -65.34 -0.75 -34.76
N LYS A 13 -65.89 -0.53 -33.56
CA LYS A 13 -65.48 0.53 -32.63
C LYS A 13 -64.09 0.23 -32.06
N GLY A 14 -63.04 0.46 -32.84
CA GLY A 14 -61.63 0.26 -32.49
C GLY A 14 -61.01 1.38 -31.63
N GLN A 15 -61.78 2.13 -30.84
CA GLN A 15 -61.27 3.29 -30.07
C GLN A 15 -60.65 2.95 -28.71
N GLY A 16 -60.40 1.66 -28.40
CA GLY A 16 -59.86 1.22 -27.09
C GLY A 16 -58.33 1.02 -27.03
N SER A 17 -57.63 0.98 -28.16
CA SER A 17 -56.21 0.58 -28.25
C SER A 17 -55.25 1.65 -27.69
N GLY A 18 -55.42 2.92 -28.10
CA GLY A 18 -54.49 4.00 -27.71
C GLY A 18 -54.46 4.28 -26.21
N LYS A 19 -55.59 4.17 -25.50
CA LYS A 19 -55.64 4.40 -24.05
C LYS A 19 -54.90 3.33 -23.23
N ARG A 20 -54.79 2.10 -23.74
CA ARG A 20 -54.03 1.01 -23.08
C ARG A 20 -52.52 1.21 -23.25
N LEU A 21 -52.07 1.63 -24.43
CA LEU A 21 -50.65 1.91 -24.70
C LEU A 21 -50.13 3.04 -23.82
N VAL A 22 -50.84 4.16 -23.73
CA VAL A 22 -50.46 5.30 -22.87
C VAL A 22 -50.42 4.93 -21.38
N LYS A 23 -51.35 4.07 -20.92
CA LYS A 23 -51.37 3.59 -19.54
C LYS A 23 -50.18 2.67 -19.24
N ASN A 24 -49.79 1.82 -20.18
CA ASN A 24 -48.64 0.93 -20.05
C ASN A 24 -47.33 1.71 -20.05
N GLU A 25 -47.17 2.71 -20.91
CA GLU A 25 -45.97 3.55 -20.94
C GLU A 25 -45.80 4.37 -19.65
N LYS A 26 -46.89 4.95 -19.14
CA LYS A 26 -46.89 5.66 -17.84
C LYS A 26 -46.55 4.73 -16.68
N LYS A 27 -46.95 3.46 -16.74
CA LYS A 27 -46.58 2.44 -15.74
C LYS A 27 -45.09 2.12 -15.84
N ARG A 28 -44.56 1.88 -17.04
CA ARG A 28 -43.14 1.59 -17.27
C ARG A 28 -42.23 2.73 -16.78
N ARG A 29 -42.52 3.98 -17.15
CA ARG A 29 -41.77 5.16 -16.65
C ARG A 29 -41.79 5.29 -15.12
N ARG A 30 -42.90 4.90 -14.47
CA ARG A 30 -42.98 4.90 -13.00
C ARG A 30 -42.16 3.78 -12.36
N GLU A 31 -42.06 2.63 -13.02
CA GLU A 31 -41.22 1.52 -12.58
C GLU A 31 -39.74 1.82 -12.79
N GLU A 32 -39.36 2.39 -13.94
CA GLU A 32 -38.01 2.90 -14.23
C GLU A 32 -37.57 3.93 -13.18
N LEU A 33 -38.40 4.96 -12.90
CA LEU A 33 -38.08 5.97 -11.88
C LEU A 33 -37.96 5.38 -10.47
N ARG A 34 -38.71 4.31 -10.15
CA ARG A 34 -38.59 3.61 -8.86
C ARG A 34 -37.31 2.79 -8.78
N ALA A 35 -36.95 2.11 -9.86
CA ALA A 35 -35.70 1.35 -9.96
C ALA A 35 -34.48 2.27 -9.86
N GLU A 36 -34.50 3.41 -10.57
CA GLU A 36 -33.44 4.42 -10.52
C GLU A 36 -33.27 5.00 -9.10
N LYS A 37 -34.39 5.34 -8.42
CA LYS A 37 -34.35 5.79 -7.02
C LYS A 37 -33.83 4.72 -6.06
N ALA A 38 -34.21 3.47 -6.25
CA ALA A 38 -33.73 2.36 -5.43
C ALA A 38 -32.22 2.12 -5.63
N ALA A 39 -31.75 2.14 -6.88
CA ALA A 39 -30.34 2.02 -7.22
C ALA A 39 -29.51 3.18 -6.62
N LYS A 40 -30.02 4.42 -6.69
CA LYS A 40 -29.38 5.58 -6.05
C LYS A 40 -29.26 5.41 -4.53
N LEU A 41 -30.34 5.01 -3.85
CA LEU A 41 -30.32 4.75 -2.40
C LEU A 41 -29.38 3.60 -2.03
N GLN A 42 -29.28 2.57 -2.86
CA GLN A 42 -28.36 1.45 -2.66
C GLN A 42 -26.90 1.90 -2.79
N ARG A 43 -26.57 2.69 -3.83
CA ARG A 43 -25.23 3.29 -4.02
C ARG A 43 -24.85 4.21 -2.85
N GLU A 44 -25.78 5.10 -2.43
CA GLU A 44 -25.57 5.95 -1.26
C GLU A 44 -25.38 5.13 0.03
N GLY A 45 -26.13 4.04 0.18
CA GLY A 45 -25.99 3.11 1.30
C GLY A 45 -24.66 2.36 1.31
N GLN A 46 -24.17 1.93 0.15
CA GLN A 46 -22.86 1.29 -0.02
C GLN A 46 -21.73 2.28 0.27
N GLY A 47 -21.80 3.50 -0.26
CA GLY A 47 -20.82 4.55 0.01
C GLY A 47 -20.73 4.91 1.50
N ARG A 48 -21.86 5.01 2.19
CA ARG A 48 -21.87 5.24 3.66
C ARG A 48 -21.25 4.08 4.43
N LYS A 49 -21.52 2.83 4.04
CA LYS A 49 -20.91 1.66 4.67
C LYS A 49 -19.39 1.64 4.47
N GLY A 50 -18.92 1.90 3.25
CA GLY A 50 -17.50 2.02 2.94
C GLY A 50 -16.81 3.10 3.76
N ALA A 51 -17.40 4.31 3.83
CA ALA A 51 -16.86 5.41 4.64
C ALA A 51 -16.78 5.07 6.14
N ILE A 52 -17.80 4.40 6.70
CA ILE A 52 -17.78 3.94 8.10
C ILE A 52 -16.69 2.89 8.32
N GLN A 53 -16.50 1.97 7.38
CA GLN A 53 -15.47 0.94 7.45
C GLN A 53 -14.07 1.54 7.41
N LYS A 54 -13.81 2.46 6.46
CA LYS A 54 -12.55 3.23 6.38
C LYS A 54 -12.26 3.97 7.69
N GLN A 55 -13.26 4.67 8.25
CA GLN A 55 -13.10 5.38 9.53
C GLN A 55 -12.84 4.43 10.71
N LEU A 56 -13.45 3.24 10.73
CA LEU A 56 -13.21 2.25 11.77
C LEU A 56 -11.79 1.68 11.67
N ARG A 57 -11.34 1.32 10.46
CA ARG A 57 -9.97 0.86 10.20
C ARG A 57 -8.95 1.90 10.67
N LEU A 58 -9.13 3.17 10.27
CA LEU A 58 -8.26 4.27 10.69
C LEU A 58 -8.14 4.39 12.22
N LYS A 59 -9.27 4.28 12.95
CA LYS A 59 -9.27 4.30 14.42
C LYS A 59 -8.55 3.11 15.03
N GLN A 60 -8.71 1.92 14.45
CA GLN A 60 -8.05 0.69 14.92
C GLN A 60 -6.53 0.78 14.74
N CYS A 61 -6.07 1.18 13.55
CA CYS A 61 -4.65 1.38 13.26
C CYS A 61 -4.04 2.44 14.21
N ALA A 62 -4.71 3.58 14.40
CA ALA A 62 -4.23 4.63 15.31
C ALA A 62 -4.13 4.15 16.77
N GLN A 63 -5.10 3.37 17.25
CA GLN A 63 -5.06 2.78 18.59
C GLN A 63 -3.94 1.74 18.73
N GLN A 64 -3.69 0.94 17.69
CA GLN A 64 -2.62 -0.04 17.65
C GLN A 64 -1.25 0.65 17.70
N VAL A 65 -1.04 1.69 16.90
CA VAL A 65 0.18 2.52 16.95
C VAL A 65 0.39 3.09 18.34
N ALA A 66 -0.62 3.75 18.93
CA ALA A 66 -0.50 4.34 20.26
C ALA A 66 -0.20 3.30 21.35
N LYS A 67 -0.80 2.11 21.27
CA LYS A 67 -0.54 1.00 22.21
C LYS A 67 0.90 0.50 22.09
N LEU A 68 1.39 0.30 20.87
CA LEU A 68 2.75 -0.18 20.62
C LEU A 68 3.80 0.88 20.99
N GLU A 69 3.53 2.15 20.68
CA GLU A 69 4.36 3.29 21.08
C GLU A 69 4.50 3.35 22.60
N ALA A 70 3.40 3.26 23.35
CA ALA A 70 3.45 3.21 24.81
C ALA A 70 4.24 2.01 25.35
N ALA A 71 4.12 0.84 24.71
CA ALA A 71 4.86 -0.37 25.09
C ALA A 71 6.37 -0.25 24.83
N LEU A 72 6.77 0.45 23.76
CA LEU A 72 8.18 0.69 23.42
C LEU A 72 8.80 1.81 24.27
N SER A 73 8.05 2.87 24.59
CA SER A 73 8.52 3.96 25.45
C SER A 73 8.71 3.54 26.91
N SER A 74 8.01 2.50 27.35
CA SER A 74 8.09 1.94 28.70
C SER A 74 8.62 0.50 28.72
N HIS A 75 9.40 0.13 27.69
CA HIS A 75 9.89 -1.23 27.54
C HIS A 75 10.78 -1.63 28.72
N ARG A 76 10.62 -2.86 29.18
CA ARG A 76 11.46 -3.44 30.21
C ARG A 76 12.04 -4.72 29.65
N GLU A 77 13.36 -4.77 29.56
CA GLU A 77 14.04 -5.96 29.10
C GLU A 77 13.64 -7.14 30.01
N PRO A 78 13.11 -8.23 29.45
CA PRO A 78 12.80 -9.40 30.24
C PRO A 78 14.10 -9.96 30.79
N ARG A 79 14.27 -9.93 32.12
CA ARG A 79 15.36 -10.65 32.80
C ARG A 79 15.20 -12.15 32.48
N GLU A 80 16.15 -12.73 31.77
CA GLU A 80 16.20 -14.17 31.51
C GLU A 80 16.04 -14.94 32.83
N ASN A 81 15.14 -15.91 32.85
CA ASN A 81 14.85 -16.79 34.00
C ASN A 81 14.36 -16.10 35.27
N SER A 82 13.91 -14.84 35.26
CA SER A 82 13.60 -14.13 36.53
C SER A 82 12.54 -14.82 37.39
N LYS A 83 11.49 -15.40 36.79
CA LYS A 83 10.46 -16.16 37.51
C LYS A 83 10.97 -17.50 38.00
N GLU A 84 11.68 -18.26 37.18
CA GLU A 84 12.23 -19.56 37.59
C GLU A 84 13.32 -19.39 38.65
N LEU A 85 14.18 -18.38 38.50
CA LEU A 85 15.15 -17.97 39.51
C LEU A 85 14.44 -17.49 40.77
N ALA A 86 13.38 -16.67 40.67
CA ALA A 86 12.62 -16.20 41.84
C ALA A 86 11.88 -17.34 42.55
N GLU A 87 11.32 -18.32 41.84
CA GLU A 87 10.65 -19.48 42.43
C GLU A 87 11.64 -20.49 43.00
N ALA A 88 12.71 -20.83 42.27
CA ALA A 88 13.83 -21.63 42.77
C ALA A 88 14.42 -20.97 44.03
N PHE A 89 14.49 -19.64 44.04
CA PHE A 89 14.94 -18.87 45.20
C PHE A 89 13.95 -18.90 46.37
N LYS A 90 12.65 -18.70 46.14
CA LYS A 90 11.61 -18.83 47.20
C LYS A 90 11.63 -20.22 47.83
N LYS A 91 11.91 -21.26 47.04
CA LYS A 91 12.10 -22.64 47.51
C LYS A 91 13.39 -22.77 48.33
N ARG A 92 14.53 -22.28 47.84
CA ARG A 92 15.84 -22.37 48.50
C ARG A 92 15.99 -21.46 49.74
N LYS A 93 15.29 -20.32 49.84
CA LYS A 93 15.28 -19.45 51.04
C LYS A 93 14.67 -20.15 52.26
N ARG A 94 13.85 -21.19 52.04
CA ARG A 94 13.32 -22.08 53.10
C ARG A 94 14.34 -23.14 53.55
N GLU A 95 15.37 -23.39 52.76
CA GLU A 95 16.37 -24.45 52.94
C GLU A 95 17.78 -23.85 53.14
N ARG A 96 17.89 -22.74 53.89
CA ARG A 96 19.18 -22.02 54.07
C ARG A 96 20.26 -22.93 54.68
N LEU A 97 21.05 -23.55 53.83
CA LEU A 97 22.33 -24.17 54.18
C LEU A 97 23.41 -23.08 54.21
N TYR A 98 24.11 -22.97 55.32
CA TYR A 98 25.14 -21.96 55.55
C TYR A 98 26.56 -22.56 55.43
N GLY A 99 27.54 -21.74 55.07
CA GLY A 99 28.95 -22.11 55.03
C GLY A 99 29.28 -23.21 54.02
N ALA A 100 30.11 -24.18 54.44
CA ALA A 100 30.61 -25.24 53.56
C ALA A 100 29.51 -26.16 52.97
N ALA A 101 28.33 -26.21 53.60
CA ALA A 101 27.18 -26.99 53.15
C ALA A 101 26.41 -26.36 51.97
N ARG A 102 26.82 -25.19 51.49
CA ARG A 102 26.22 -24.53 50.33
C ARG A 102 26.43 -25.34 49.04
N PRO A 103 25.37 -25.59 48.24
CA PRO A 103 25.47 -26.20 46.92
C PRO A 103 26.46 -25.47 46.00
N TRP A 104 27.19 -26.18 45.13
CA TRP A 104 28.22 -25.59 44.28
C TRP A 104 27.70 -24.44 43.39
N ASP A 105 26.51 -24.62 42.82
CA ASP A 105 25.80 -23.66 41.97
C ASP A 105 25.50 -22.34 42.70
N SER A 106 25.37 -22.37 44.03
CA SER A 106 25.17 -21.16 44.85
C SER A 106 26.41 -20.28 45.00
N ARG A 107 27.59 -20.78 44.63
CA ARG A 107 28.87 -20.04 44.68
C ARG A 107 29.23 -19.43 43.33
N GLN A 108 28.39 -19.59 42.31
CA GLN A 108 28.62 -18.97 41.02
C GLN A 108 28.56 -17.45 41.14
N PRO A 109 29.36 -16.72 40.35
CA PRO A 109 29.27 -15.27 40.28
C PRO A 109 27.84 -14.84 39.97
N SER A 110 27.38 -13.80 40.65
CA SER A 110 26.08 -13.21 40.39
C SER A 110 26.02 -12.62 38.97
N PRO A 111 24.95 -12.88 38.20
CA PRO A 111 24.69 -12.20 36.92
C PRO A 111 24.51 -10.67 37.06
N HIS A 112 24.30 -10.14 38.27
CA HIS A 112 24.26 -8.69 38.52
C HIS A 112 25.63 -8.00 38.29
N GLY A 113 26.73 -8.74 38.17
CA GLY A 113 28.06 -8.17 37.95
C GLY A 113 28.67 -7.45 39.16
N CYS A 114 28.04 -7.54 40.33
CA CYS A 114 28.48 -6.93 41.60
C CYS A 114 29.76 -7.56 42.20
N GLY A 115 30.33 -8.59 41.58
CA GLY A 115 31.49 -9.34 42.10
C GLY A 115 31.21 -10.32 43.24
N TYR A 116 29.99 -10.33 43.77
CA TYR A 116 29.55 -11.31 44.77
C TYR A 116 29.01 -12.59 44.12
N ASP A 117 29.01 -13.69 44.88
CA ASP A 117 28.22 -14.87 44.50
C ASP A 117 26.71 -14.54 44.52
N ILE A 118 25.90 -15.36 43.85
CA ILE A 118 24.45 -15.13 43.69
C ILE A 118 23.77 -14.76 45.03
N TYR A 119 24.12 -15.42 46.13
CA TYR A 119 23.49 -15.20 47.44
C TYR A 119 24.00 -13.95 48.16
N ALA A 120 25.32 -13.73 48.15
CA ALA A 120 25.91 -12.55 48.76
C ALA A 120 25.49 -11.28 48.01
N CYS A 121 25.36 -11.34 46.69
CA CYS A 121 24.82 -10.24 45.90
C CYS A 121 23.33 -9.98 46.21
N MET A 122 22.56 -11.00 46.57
CA MET A 122 21.16 -10.84 46.99
C MET A 122 21.01 -10.16 48.35
N ASP A 123 21.78 -10.57 49.35
CA ASP A 123 21.76 -9.93 50.66
C ASP A 123 22.37 -8.52 50.63
N HIS A 124 23.36 -8.30 49.74
CA HIS A 124 24.10 -7.04 49.68
C HIS A 124 23.49 -6.00 48.74
N CYS A 125 23.06 -6.41 47.53
CA CYS A 125 22.54 -5.46 46.54
C CYS A 125 21.04 -5.25 46.67
N GLY A 126 20.25 -6.21 47.19
CA GLY A 126 18.78 -6.07 47.32
C GLY A 126 17.99 -5.90 46.00
N ASP A 127 18.68 -5.60 44.89
CA ASP A 127 18.15 -5.17 43.59
C ASP A 127 17.47 -6.25 42.74
N TRP A 128 17.42 -7.47 43.24
CA TRP A 128 16.81 -8.61 42.53
C TRP A 128 15.29 -8.49 42.47
N GLU A 129 14.70 -7.82 43.46
CA GLU A 129 13.27 -7.47 43.51
C GLU A 129 12.94 -6.20 42.72
N ASN A 130 13.94 -5.35 42.46
CA ASN A 130 13.75 -4.14 41.67
C ASN A 130 13.59 -4.55 40.20
N GLU A 131 12.41 -4.27 39.65
CA GLU A 131 12.16 -4.41 38.22
C GLU A 131 13.19 -3.55 37.46
N PRO A 132 13.72 -4.03 36.31
CA PRO A 132 14.62 -3.22 35.50
C PRO A 132 13.96 -1.89 35.17
N GLU A 133 14.76 -0.83 35.17
CA GLU A 133 14.31 0.51 34.80
C GLU A 133 13.76 0.47 33.36
N PRO A 134 12.62 1.15 33.10
CA PRO A 134 12.08 1.21 31.76
C PRO A 134 13.06 1.94 30.84
N VAL A 135 13.34 1.33 29.69
CA VAL A 135 14.13 1.93 28.61
C VAL A 135 13.17 2.36 27.51
N ASN A 136 13.30 3.61 27.05
CA ASN A 136 12.57 4.07 25.88
C ASN A 136 13.27 3.55 24.61
N LEU A 137 12.75 2.46 24.05
CA LEU A 137 13.35 1.86 22.84
C LEU A 137 13.25 2.76 21.61
N LEU A 138 12.26 3.66 21.55
CA LEU A 138 12.08 4.58 20.42
C LEU A 138 13.25 5.58 20.35
N GLU A 139 13.70 6.08 21.49
CA GLU A 139 14.84 6.98 21.59
C GLU A 139 16.16 6.23 21.47
N ALA A 140 16.29 5.09 22.16
CA ALA A 140 17.52 4.30 22.18
C ALA A 140 17.91 3.75 20.79
N HIS A 141 16.91 3.44 19.95
CA HIS A 141 17.10 2.87 18.61
C HIS A 141 16.56 3.77 17.49
N ALA A 142 16.50 5.09 17.70
CA ALA A 142 16.07 6.04 16.67
C ALA A 142 16.85 5.85 15.36
N GLY A 143 16.12 5.72 14.25
CA GLY A 143 16.66 5.49 12.92
C GLY A 143 17.08 4.05 12.61
N ARG A 144 17.02 3.12 13.57
CA ARG A 144 17.33 1.69 13.41
C ARG A 144 16.31 0.80 14.11
N LEU A 145 15.09 1.29 14.26
CA LEU A 145 14.08 0.60 15.07
C LEU A 145 13.66 -0.74 14.46
N TRP A 146 13.78 -0.90 13.13
CA TRP A 146 13.51 -2.16 12.43
C TRP A 146 14.45 -3.31 12.80
N GLU A 147 15.70 -3.00 13.18
CA GLU A 147 16.68 -3.99 13.62
C GLU A 147 16.30 -4.62 14.96
N VAL A 148 15.39 -3.99 15.72
CA VAL A 148 14.91 -4.45 17.02
C VAL A 148 13.63 -5.29 16.82
N PRO A 149 13.68 -6.63 17.02
CA PRO A 149 12.55 -7.50 16.67
C PRO A 149 11.24 -7.15 17.38
N CYS A 150 11.31 -6.69 18.63
CA CYS A 150 10.11 -6.29 19.39
C CYS A 150 9.48 -4.97 18.92
N ALA A 151 10.20 -4.17 18.13
CA ALA A 151 9.73 -2.89 17.60
C ALA A 151 9.26 -2.96 16.13
N GLN A 152 9.58 -4.03 15.39
CA GLN A 152 9.04 -4.25 14.04
C GLN A 152 7.51 -4.16 13.94
N PRO A 153 6.70 -4.68 14.89
CA PRO A 153 5.25 -4.52 14.84
C PRO A 153 4.80 -3.06 14.88
N TYR A 154 5.56 -2.17 15.53
CA TYR A 154 5.26 -0.74 15.55
C TYR A 154 5.54 -0.09 14.19
N CYS A 155 6.67 -0.42 13.55
CA CYS A 155 6.97 0.04 12.20
C CYS A 155 5.90 -0.39 11.18
N ARG A 156 5.46 -1.66 11.24
CA ARG A 156 4.34 -2.15 10.40
C ARG A 156 3.04 -1.41 10.70
N ALA A 157 2.71 -1.19 11.97
CA ALA A 157 1.51 -0.46 12.35
C ALA A 157 1.52 1.00 11.87
N LEU A 158 2.70 1.65 11.79
CA LEU A 158 2.82 2.98 11.19
C LEU A 158 2.53 2.96 9.70
N LEU A 159 3.06 1.98 8.96
CA LEU A 159 2.78 1.83 7.53
C LEU A 159 1.27 1.56 7.30
N GLU A 160 0.69 0.61 8.03
CA GLU A 160 -0.75 0.29 7.96
C GLU A 160 -1.63 1.51 8.28
N LEU A 161 -1.21 2.35 9.24
CA LEU A 161 -1.89 3.60 9.56
C LEU A 161 -1.81 4.59 8.40
N ALA A 162 -0.64 4.74 7.77
CA ALA A 162 -0.46 5.61 6.62
C ALA A 162 -1.30 5.17 5.41
N GLU A 163 -1.35 3.87 5.13
CA GLU A 163 -2.23 3.30 4.09
C GLU A 163 -3.71 3.58 4.40
N ALA A 164 -4.15 3.34 5.64
CA ALA A 164 -5.52 3.65 6.04
C ALA A 164 -5.86 5.15 5.96
N GLN A 165 -4.87 6.03 6.18
CA GLN A 165 -5.01 7.48 5.99
C GLN A 165 -5.17 7.83 4.51
N ARG A 166 -4.33 7.29 3.62
CA ARG A 166 -4.45 7.47 2.16
C ARG A 166 -5.80 6.99 1.64
N GLU A 167 -6.21 5.77 1.99
CA GLU A 167 -7.50 5.21 1.62
C GLU A 167 -8.70 6.05 2.09
N SER A 168 -8.50 6.88 3.12
CA SER A 168 -9.52 7.76 3.70
C SER A 168 -9.41 9.21 3.19
N ASP A 169 -8.70 9.44 2.08
CA ASP A 169 -8.46 10.75 1.48
C ASP A 169 -7.75 11.72 2.44
N ARG A 170 -6.82 11.20 3.25
CA ARG A 170 -5.99 11.97 4.21
C ARG A 170 -4.52 11.84 3.89
N SER A 171 -4.15 12.14 2.64
CA SER A 171 -2.79 11.96 2.13
C SER A 171 -1.75 12.78 2.89
N GLY A 172 -2.06 14.02 3.30
CA GLY A 172 -1.21 14.80 4.21
C GLY A 172 -0.93 14.12 5.57
N ASP A 173 -1.95 13.55 6.24
CA ASP A 173 -1.76 12.80 7.50
C ASP A 173 -0.92 11.53 7.28
N ALA A 174 -1.11 10.88 6.13
CA ALA A 174 -0.32 9.72 5.72
C ALA A 174 1.16 10.06 5.53
N ALA A 175 1.44 11.18 4.84
CA ALA A 175 2.80 11.66 4.63
C ALA A 175 3.52 11.94 5.95
N GLU A 176 2.85 12.57 6.93
CA GLU A 176 3.42 12.78 8.27
C GLU A 176 3.70 11.47 9.02
N THR A 177 2.80 10.48 8.89
CA THR A 177 2.98 9.16 9.49
C THR A 177 4.16 8.41 8.86
N LEU A 178 4.34 8.52 7.54
CA LEU A 178 5.45 7.93 6.80
C LEU A 178 6.79 8.60 7.12
N LYS A 179 6.81 9.93 7.28
CA LYS A 179 7.98 10.65 7.81
C LYS A 179 8.36 10.14 9.21
N LYS A 180 7.36 9.91 10.08
CA LYS A 180 7.59 9.32 11.41
C LYS A 180 8.20 7.91 11.30
N LEU A 181 7.73 7.11 10.34
CA LEU A 181 8.30 5.78 10.06
C LEU A 181 9.75 5.87 9.56
N MET A 182 10.06 6.75 8.61
CA MET A 182 11.43 6.96 8.12
C MET A 182 12.38 7.50 9.19
N ALA A 183 11.89 8.34 10.11
CA ALA A 183 12.67 8.78 11.26
C ALA A 183 12.94 7.63 12.25
N ALA A 184 11.99 6.70 12.39
CA ALA A 184 12.14 5.52 13.23
C ALA A 184 13.08 4.47 12.59
N ASP A 185 13.02 4.29 11.27
CA ASP A 185 13.84 3.35 10.51
C ASP A 185 14.37 4.00 9.22
N ARG A 186 15.68 4.30 9.21
CA ARG A 186 16.35 4.89 8.05
C ARG A 186 16.70 3.87 6.98
N SER A 187 16.69 2.57 7.31
CA SER A 187 17.00 1.49 6.37
C SER A 187 15.91 1.31 5.30
N ASP A 188 14.74 1.90 5.53
CA ASP A 188 13.57 1.83 4.65
C ASP A 188 13.13 0.39 4.37
N ALA A 189 13.24 -0.49 5.38
CA ALA A 189 12.99 -1.92 5.21
C ALA A 189 11.53 -2.25 4.82
N LEU A 190 10.62 -1.29 5.00
CA LEU A 190 9.20 -1.37 4.66
C LEU A 190 8.84 -0.59 3.39
N GLY A 191 9.79 0.05 2.69
CA GLY A 191 9.50 0.88 1.51
C GLY A 191 8.68 2.13 1.83
N ALA A 192 8.91 2.75 2.99
CA ALA A 192 8.24 3.97 3.42
C ALA A 192 8.53 5.16 2.48
N ARG A 193 9.69 5.19 1.81
CA ARG A 193 10.03 6.24 0.83
C ARG A 193 9.13 6.21 -0.39
N HIS A 194 8.90 5.04 -0.98
CA HIS A 194 7.96 4.88 -2.09
C HIS A 194 6.52 5.18 -1.67
N ALA A 195 6.12 4.71 -0.49
CA ALA A 195 4.80 5.04 0.06
C ALA A 195 4.63 6.55 0.30
N LEU A 196 5.69 7.24 0.74
CA LEU A 196 5.69 8.69 0.95
C LEU A 196 5.61 9.45 -0.38
N LEU A 197 6.34 9.00 -1.39
CA LEU A 197 6.23 9.55 -2.74
C LEU A 197 4.80 9.46 -3.26
N ALA A 198 4.17 8.28 -3.14
CA ALA A 198 2.78 8.09 -3.54
C ALA A 198 1.81 8.99 -2.74
N ALA A 199 2.02 9.13 -1.43
CA ALA A 199 1.21 10.03 -0.61
C ALA A 199 1.32 11.49 -1.04
N TYR A 200 2.51 11.97 -1.43
CA TYR A 200 2.67 13.33 -1.97
C TYR A 200 1.99 13.52 -3.32
N MET A 201 2.08 12.52 -4.21
CA MET A 201 1.39 12.54 -5.49
C MET A 201 -0.13 12.63 -5.30
N ASP A 202 -0.71 11.82 -4.41
CA ASP A 202 -2.14 11.84 -4.10
C ASP A 202 -2.61 13.18 -3.49
N ASP A 203 -1.77 13.83 -2.67
CA ASP A 203 -2.06 15.12 -2.04
C ASP A 203 -1.90 16.31 -3.00
N GLY A 204 -1.28 16.09 -4.17
CA GLY A 204 -0.87 17.15 -5.09
C GLY A 204 0.37 17.94 -4.63
N ALA A 205 1.11 17.42 -3.65
CA ALA A 205 2.33 18.00 -3.09
C ALA A 205 3.55 17.72 -3.98
N LEU A 206 3.51 18.18 -5.23
CA LEU A 206 4.50 17.84 -6.27
C LEU A 206 5.90 18.37 -5.96
N GLY A 207 6.01 19.52 -5.28
CA GLY A 207 7.29 20.07 -4.87
C GLY A 207 8.00 19.19 -3.84
N GLU A 208 7.24 18.65 -2.88
CA GLU A 208 7.72 17.71 -1.88
C GLU A 208 8.08 16.35 -2.49
N ALA A 209 7.29 15.87 -3.45
CA ALA A 209 7.59 14.65 -4.22
C ALA A 209 8.90 14.80 -5.02
N ARG A 210 9.07 15.93 -5.73
CA ARG A 210 10.28 16.27 -6.48
C ARG A 210 11.49 16.37 -5.55
N ALA A 211 11.35 17.04 -4.41
CA ALA A 211 12.41 17.17 -3.41
C ALA A 211 12.83 15.81 -2.85
N LEU A 212 11.87 14.91 -2.58
CA LEU A 212 12.15 13.56 -2.11
C LEU A 212 12.92 12.74 -3.16
N LEU A 213 12.53 12.79 -4.44
CA LEU A 213 13.23 12.12 -5.55
C LEU A 213 14.63 12.69 -5.85
N GLY A 214 14.87 13.93 -5.46
CA GLY A 214 16.16 14.61 -5.57
C GLY A 214 17.09 14.39 -4.38
N ASP A 215 16.60 13.87 -3.26
CA ASP A 215 17.38 13.63 -2.06
C ASP A 215 18.21 12.33 -2.19
N PRO A 216 19.55 12.41 -2.25
CA PRO A 216 20.40 11.23 -2.39
C PRO A 216 20.40 10.32 -1.16
N GLU A 217 19.96 10.80 0.00
CA GLU A 217 19.75 9.94 1.18
C GLU A 217 18.46 9.12 1.05
N ALA A 218 17.47 9.64 0.32
CA ALA A 218 16.19 8.97 0.07
C ALA A 218 16.24 8.06 -1.17
N PHE A 219 16.78 8.51 -2.29
CA PHE A 219 16.87 7.70 -3.50
C PHE A 219 18.24 7.84 -4.14
N ASP A 220 18.89 6.71 -4.46
CA ASP A 220 20.16 6.72 -5.19
C ASP A 220 19.89 7.16 -6.64
N PRO A 221 20.36 8.35 -7.08
CA PRO A 221 20.09 8.85 -8.41
C PRO A 221 20.68 7.96 -9.51
N SER A 222 21.68 7.13 -9.19
CA SER A 222 22.32 6.21 -10.13
C SER A 222 21.58 4.88 -10.27
N ARG A 223 20.61 4.59 -9.40
CA ARG A 223 19.90 3.31 -9.31
C ARG A 223 18.40 3.51 -9.12
N ARG A 224 17.81 4.42 -9.90
CA ARG A 224 16.38 4.66 -9.80
C ARG A 224 15.57 3.48 -10.29
N SER A 225 14.55 3.12 -9.52
CA SER A 225 13.56 2.10 -9.91
C SER A 225 12.58 2.66 -10.94
N VAL A 226 11.82 1.78 -11.60
CA VAL A 226 10.80 2.18 -12.58
C VAL A 226 9.75 3.11 -11.95
N PRO A 227 9.21 2.83 -10.74
CA PRO A 227 8.32 3.76 -10.08
C PRO A 227 8.90 5.16 -9.88
N GLU A 228 10.18 5.27 -9.52
CA GLU A 228 10.84 6.57 -9.30
C GLU A 228 11.01 7.34 -10.61
N LEU A 229 11.45 6.67 -11.69
CA LEU A 229 11.67 7.31 -12.99
C LEU A 229 10.37 7.81 -13.60
N TYR A 230 9.33 6.98 -13.61
CA TYR A 230 8.04 7.36 -14.16
C TYR A 230 7.31 8.38 -13.27
N SER A 231 7.42 8.29 -11.94
CA SER A 231 6.87 9.33 -11.06
C SER A 231 7.54 10.67 -11.31
N LEU A 232 8.87 10.71 -11.50
CA LEU A 232 9.55 11.95 -11.86
C LEU A 232 9.07 12.50 -13.20
N ALA A 233 8.97 11.65 -14.23
CA ALA A 233 8.48 12.06 -15.55
C ALA A 233 7.06 12.67 -15.45
N LEU A 234 6.18 12.05 -14.66
CA LEU A 234 4.83 12.57 -14.42
C LEU A 234 4.84 13.91 -13.67
N ILE A 235 5.65 14.04 -12.61
CA ILE A 235 5.79 15.29 -11.84
C ILE A 235 6.24 16.43 -12.75
N GLU A 236 7.28 16.20 -13.56
CA GLU A 236 7.80 17.22 -14.47
C GLU A 236 6.81 17.53 -15.60
N TYR A 237 6.07 16.54 -16.10
CA TYR A 237 4.98 16.78 -17.05
C TYR A 237 3.89 17.66 -16.46
N ILE A 238 3.39 17.34 -15.26
CA ILE A 238 2.32 18.14 -14.62
C ILE A 238 2.82 19.56 -14.36
N ALA A 239 4.06 19.72 -13.87
CA ALA A 239 4.64 21.03 -13.63
C ALA A 239 4.75 21.87 -14.90
N TRP A 240 5.19 21.28 -16.01
CA TRP A 240 5.37 21.98 -17.28
C TRP A 240 4.05 22.21 -18.03
N ALA A 241 3.28 21.16 -18.30
CA ALA A 241 2.16 21.18 -19.24
C ALA A 241 0.81 21.50 -18.57
N VAL A 242 0.63 21.16 -17.29
CA VAL A 242 -0.65 21.31 -16.59
C VAL A 242 -0.66 22.56 -15.70
N LEU A 243 0.41 22.77 -14.91
CA LEU A 243 0.51 23.88 -13.97
C LEU A 243 1.28 25.09 -14.51
N GLU A 244 2.08 24.90 -15.58
CA GLU A 244 2.94 25.93 -16.16
C GLU A 244 3.84 26.63 -15.11
N GLU A 245 4.49 25.83 -14.24
CA GLU A 245 5.43 26.32 -13.24
C GLU A 245 6.57 27.12 -13.91
N ALA A 246 7.01 28.22 -13.28
CA ALA A 246 7.95 29.16 -13.90
C ALA A 246 9.34 28.58 -14.19
N ASP A 247 9.73 27.54 -13.46
CA ASP A 247 10.99 26.81 -13.57
C ASP A 247 10.86 25.47 -14.31
N ALA A 248 9.64 25.09 -14.71
CA ALA A 248 9.39 23.87 -15.48
C ALA A 248 9.60 24.10 -16.99
N SER A 249 10.12 23.08 -17.67
CA SER A 249 10.32 23.13 -19.12
C SER A 249 10.06 21.79 -19.80
N GLU A 250 9.64 21.85 -21.07
CA GLU A 250 9.46 20.67 -21.93
C GLU A 250 10.73 19.82 -22.03
N GLU A 251 11.90 20.47 -22.07
CA GLU A 251 13.19 19.79 -22.14
C GLU A 251 13.45 18.93 -20.90
N VAL A 252 13.14 19.45 -19.70
CA VAL A 252 13.32 18.72 -18.44
C VAL A 252 12.33 17.55 -18.35
N ALA A 253 11.05 17.79 -18.66
CA ALA A 253 10.02 16.75 -18.65
C ALA A 253 10.32 15.65 -19.69
N GLY A 254 10.67 16.04 -20.91
CA GLY A 254 11.03 15.11 -21.99
C GLY A 254 12.27 14.29 -21.67
N SER A 255 13.30 14.90 -21.07
CA SER A 255 14.50 14.19 -20.61
C SER A 255 14.18 13.16 -19.53
N ALA A 256 13.35 13.52 -18.54
CA ALA A 256 12.90 12.61 -17.50
C ALA A 256 12.11 11.43 -18.08
N LEU A 257 11.19 11.69 -19.01
CA LEU A 257 10.42 10.65 -19.68
C LEU A 257 11.30 9.71 -20.52
N GLN A 258 12.24 10.25 -21.30
CA GLN A 258 13.15 9.43 -22.11
C GLN A 258 14.04 8.54 -21.24
N ALA A 259 14.48 9.03 -20.07
CA ALA A 259 15.19 8.22 -19.09
C ALA A 259 14.31 7.08 -18.54
N ALA A 260 13.02 7.37 -18.26
CA ALA A 260 12.07 6.37 -17.78
C ALA A 260 11.76 5.29 -18.83
N ILE A 261 11.46 5.70 -20.07
CA ILE A 261 11.22 4.80 -21.22
C ILE A 261 12.45 3.92 -21.46
N SER A 262 13.65 4.51 -21.42
CA SER A 262 14.89 3.76 -21.62
C SER A 262 15.19 2.74 -20.54
N ALA A 263 14.74 2.97 -19.31
CA ALA A 263 14.86 1.99 -18.25
C ALA A 263 13.80 0.87 -18.40
N ASN A 264 12.58 1.22 -18.78
CA ASN A 264 11.49 0.25 -18.90
C ASN A 264 10.37 0.70 -19.87
N PRO A 265 10.41 0.30 -21.15
CA PRO A 265 9.42 0.74 -22.14
C PRO A 265 8.03 0.13 -21.92
N PHE A 266 7.90 -0.96 -21.16
CA PHE A 266 6.62 -1.61 -20.90
C PHE A 266 5.68 -0.74 -20.04
N ALA A 267 6.23 0.06 -19.13
CA ALA A 267 5.42 1.00 -18.34
C ALA A 267 4.84 2.10 -19.23
N ALA A 268 5.62 2.63 -20.18
CA ALA A 268 5.11 3.57 -21.18
C ALA A 268 4.02 2.94 -22.04
N ALA A 269 4.20 1.70 -22.50
CA ALA A 269 3.17 0.95 -23.21
C ALA A 269 1.85 0.89 -22.40
N PHE A 270 1.90 0.47 -21.14
CA PHE A 270 0.69 0.41 -20.31
C PHE A 270 0.02 1.78 -20.12
N ILE A 271 0.79 2.86 -19.97
CA ILE A 271 0.27 4.23 -19.89
C ILE A 271 -0.45 4.63 -21.20
N CYS A 272 0.15 4.35 -22.36
CA CYS A 272 -0.45 4.64 -23.68
C CYS A 272 -1.80 3.92 -23.87
N TRP A 273 -1.91 2.69 -23.37
CA TRP A 273 -3.09 1.84 -23.50
C TRP A 273 -3.88 1.72 -22.19
N HIS A 274 -3.89 2.77 -21.37
CA HIS A 274 -4.50 2.72 -20.04
C HIS A 274 -5.98 2.30 -20.04
N ASP A 275 -6.77 2.72 -21.03
CA ASP A 275 -8.18 2.29 -21.16
C ASP A 275 -8.29 0.75 -21.23
N ALA A 276 -7.51 0.13 -22.12
CA ALA A 276 -7.51 -1.32 -22.28
C ALA A 276 -6.90 -2.03 -21.07
N PHE A 277 -5.88 -1.43 -20.45
CA PHE A 277 -5.29 -1.93 -19.22
C PHE A 277 -6.34 -2.00 -18.08
N MET A 278 -7.08 -0.91 -17.86
CA MET A 278 -8.11 -0.81 -16.81
C MET A 278 -9.34 -1.68 -17.09
N GLU A 279 -9.57 -2.12 -18.34
CA GLU A 279 -10.60 -3.11 -18.66
C GLU A 279 -10.21 -4.55 -18.28
N VAL A 280 -8.90 -4.84 -18.26
CA VAL A 280 -8.37 -6.20 -18.06
C VAL A 280 -7.85 -6.41 -16.64
N VAL A 281 -7.23 -5.38 -16.06
CA VAL A 281 -6.63 -5.39 -14.74
C VAL A 281 -7.51 -4.57 -13.82
N ASP A 282 -8.04 -5.20 -12.77
CA ASP A 282 -8.74 -4.49 -11.71
C ASP A 282 -7.70 -4.10 -10.65
N PRO A 283 -7.36 -2.82 -10.47
CA PRO A 283 -6.35 -2.42 -9.49
C PRO A 283 -6.69 -2.81 -8.05
N GLU A 284 -7.98 -3.01 -7.73
CA GLU A 284 -8.41 -3.43 -6.40
C GLU A 284 -8.27 -4.95 -6.19
N GLU A 285 -8.48 -5.77 -7.23
CA GLU A 285 -8.38 -7.24 -7.15
C GLU A 285 -6.98 -7.77 -7.52
N ASP A 286 -6.30 -7.11 -8.46
CA ASP A 286 -4.98 -7.47 -9.00
C ASP A 286 -3.84 -6.71 -8.33
N ALA A 287 -4.10 -6.08 -7.19
CA ALA A 287 -3.04 -5.56 -6.33
C ALA A 287 -2.10 -6.72 -5.98
N PHE A 288 -0.88 -6.70 -6.53
CA PHE A 288 0.12 -7.72 -6.30
C PHE A 288 0.56 -7.69 -4.82
N GLU A 289 -0.13 -8.45 -3.97
CA GLU A 289 0.25 -8.67 -2.58
C GLU A 289 1.66 -9.28 -2.53
N GLY A 290 2.61 -8.50 -2.01
CA GLY A 290 3.86 -9.07 -1.51
C GLY A 290 5.09 -8.96 -2.41
N ALA A 291 5.04 -8.19 -3.50
CA ALA A 291 6.28 -7.74 -4.12
C ALA A 291 6.80 -6.50 -3.38
N ALA A 292 7.69 -6.68 -2.40
CA ALA A 292 8.51 -5.57 -1.90
C ALA A 292 9.13 -4.81 -3.09
N PRO A 293 9.27 -3.48 -3.04
CA PRO A 293 9.92 -2.72 -4.11
C PRO A 293 11.22 -3.41 -4.53
N GLY A 294 11.30 -3.86 -5.79
CA GLY A 294 12.45 -4.60 -6.33
C GLY A 294 12.42 -6.14 -6.24
N THR A 295 11.28 -6.79 -5.94
CA THR A 295 11.19 -8.27 -5.84
C THR A 295 10.53 -8.99 -7.02
N LEU A 296 9.91 -8.29 -7.97
CA LEU A 296 9.39 -8.96 -9.17
C LEU A 296 10.51 -9.26 -10.17
N PRO A 297 10.63 -10.51 -10.67
CA PRO A 297 11.69 -10.91 -11.57
C PRO A 297 11.37 -10.48 -13.01
N GLY A 298 11.59 -9.20 -13.33
CA GLY A 298 11.63 -8.74 -14.71
C GLY A 298 11.04 -7.35 -14.97
N PRO A 299 11.38 -6.75 -16.13
CA PRO A 299 10.97 -5.40 -16.48
C PRO A 299 9.44 -5.29 -16.65
N VAL A 300 8.78 -6.27 -17.25
CA VAL A 300 7.31 -6.24 -17.46
C VAL A 300 6.55 -6.23 -16.13
N SER A 301 6.98 -7.05 -15.18
CA SER A 301 6.30 -7.17 -13.88
C SER A 301 6.49 -5.92 -13.01
N GLU A 302 7.64 -5.27 -13.07
CA GLU A 302 7.87 -3.99 -12.39
C GLU A 302 7.02 -2.87 -13.01
N ALA A 303 6.90 -2.84 -14.34
CA ALA A 303 6.01 -1.94 -15.05
C ALA A 303 4.53 -2.16 -14.65
N LEU A 304 4.10 -3.42 -14.58
CA LEU A 304 2.76 -3.79 -14.16
C LEU A 304 2.47 -3.31 -12.73
N GLN A 305 3.39 -3.55 -11.80
CA GLN A 305 3.26 -3.09 -10.41
C GLN A 305 3.15 -1.57 -10.31
N TYR A 306 3.94 -0.83 -11.09
CA TYR A 306 3.84 0.63 -11.14
C TYR A 306 2.49 1.09 -11.67
N CYS A 307 2.04 0.53 -12.80
CA CYS A 307 0.80 0.93 -13.45
C CYS A 307 -0.43 0.62 -12.60
N VAL A 308 -0.50 -0.53 -11.92
CA VAL A 308 -1.60 -0.82 -10.99
C VAL A 308 -1.76 0.29 -9.93
N GLY A 309 -0.66 0.84 -9.42
CA GLY A 309 -0.72 1.89 -8.40
C GLY A 309 -0.89 3.31 -8.92
N SER A 310 -0.42 3.61 -10.15
CA SER A 310 -0.23 5.00 -10.62
C SER A 310 -0.94 5.34 -11.93
N ILE A 311 -1.52 4.36 -12.64
CA ILE A 311 -2.06 4.60 -13.99
C ILE A 311 -3.24 5.58 -14.00
N ALA A 312 -4.04 5.61 -12.93
CA ALA A 312 -5.13 6.56 -12.80
C ALA A 312 -4.63 8.01 -12.80
N VAL A 313 -3.48 8.28 -12.18
CA VAL A 313 -2.89 9.62 -12.14
C VAL A 313 -2.41 10.07 -13.53
N TRP A 314 -1.91 9.12 -14.33
CA TRP A 314 -1.58 9.38 -15.74
C TRP A 314 -2.83 9.66 -16.58
N ALA A 315 -3.92 8.94 -16.34
CA ALA A 315 -5.19 9.15 -17.04
C ALA A 315 -5.84 10.49 -16.68
N ASP A 316 -5.70 10.93 -15.42
CA ASP A 316 -6.22 12.20 -14.94
C ASP A 316 -5.37 13.41 -15.36
N ALA A 317 -4.10 13.19 -15.76
CA ALA A 317 -3.22 14.24 -16.26
C ALA A 317 -3.50 14.51 -17.75
N ASP A 318 -4.20 15.61 -18.03
CA ASP A 318 -4.62 16.02 -19.37
C ASP A 318 -3.47 15.91 -20.40
N GLY A 319 -3.64 15.07 -21.42
CA GLY A 319 -2.70 14.90 -22.55
C GLY A 319 -1.46 14.05 -22.24
N ALA A 320 -1.31 13.53 -21.02
CA ALA A 320 -0.10 12.82 -20.61
C ALA A 320 0.08 11.50 -21.37
N ALA A 321 -1.00 10.75 -21.59
CA ALA A 321 -0.94 9.48 -22.32
C ALA A 321 -0.52 9.67 -23.80
N GLU A 322 -1.06 10.69 -24.49
CA GLU A 322 -0.69 11.03 -25.86
C GLU A 322 0.76 11.52 -25.96
N TRP A 323 1.21 12.27 -24.95
CA TRP A 323 2.59 12.70 -24.85
C TRP A 323 3.55 11.51 -24.69
N VAL A 324 3.23 10.56 -23.80
CA VAL A 324 4.01 9.31 -23.62
C VAL A 324 3.99 8.47 -24.90
N ALA A 325 2.85 8.37 -25.59
CA ALA A 325 2.74 7.64 -26.86
C ALA A 325 3.62 8.24 -27.95
N SER A 326 3.66 9.57 -28.05
CA SER A 326 4.52 10.27 -29.00
C SER A 326 6.00 10.03 -28.70
N ALA A 327 6.40 10.12 -27.43
CA ALA A 327 7.76 9.87 -26.99
C ALA A 327 8.21 8.41 -27.18
N LEU A 328 7.29 7.46 -27.01
CA LEU A 328 7.55 6.03 -27.21
C LEU A 328 7.74 5.70 -28.70
N ALA A 329 6.95 6.29 -29.59
CA ALA A 329 7.06 6.11 -31.04
C ALA A 329 8.35 6.72 -31.63
N GLU A 330 8.93 7.71 -30.96
CA GLU A 330 10.23 8.29 -31.34
C GLU A 330 11.42 7.50 -30.76
N SER A 331 11.17 6.56 -29.85
CA SER A 331 12.22 5.78 -29.18
C SER A 331 12.64 4.58 -30.04
N PRO A 332 13.96 4.29 -30.16
CA PRO A 332 14.45 3.07 -30.82
C PRO A 332 14.01 1.77 -30.11
N GLN A 333 13.37 1.87 -28.95
CA GLN A 333 12.86 0.74 -28.19
C GLN A 333 11.49 0.24 -28.67
N GLU A 334 10.81 0.95 -29.57
CA GLU A 334 9.56 0.46 -30.17
C GLU A 334 9.77 -0.88 -30.91
N GLU A 335 10.86 -0.98 -31.69
CA GLU A 335 11.22 -2.21 -32.40
C GLU A 335 11.54 -3.36 -31.42
N ALA A 336 12.23 -3.05 -30.32
CA ALA A 336 12.57 -4.02 -29.29
C ALA A 336 11.34 -4.49 -28.49
N LEU A 337 10.36 -3.60 -28.27
CA LEU A 337 9.10 -3.95 -27.63
C LEU A 337 8.27 -4.87 -28.52
N ALA A 338 8.21 -4.59 -29.83
CA ALA A 338 7.53 -5.43 -30.81
C ALA A 338 8.17 -6.84 -30.88
N GLU A 339 9.50 -6.92 -30.93
CA GLU A 339 10.24 -8.20 -30.91
C GLU A 339 9.99 -8.98 -29.61
N ALA A 340 10.04 -8.31 -28.45
CA ALA A 340 9.81 -8.96 -27.15
C ALA A 340 8.37 -9.49 -26.97
N LEU A 341 7.38 -8.85 -27.60
CA LEU A 341 5.99 -9.32 -27.59
C LEU A 341 5.78 -10.50 -28.56
N GLU A 342 6.51 -10.54 -29.68
CA GLU A 342 6.48 -11.65 -30.64
C GLU A 342 7.18 -12.92 -30.13
N GLU A 343 8.18 -12.79 -29.24
CA GLU A 343 8.88 -13.93 -28.63
C GLU A 343 8.11 -14.63 -27.49
N THR A 344 6.85 -14.26 -27.23
CA THR A 344 6.01 -15.04 -26.30
C THR A 344 5.92 -16.49 -26.81
N PRO A 345 6.38 -17.48 -26.03
CA PRO A 345 6.53 -18.84 -26.53
C PRO A 345 5.15 -19.35 -26.91
N GLY A 346 4.93 -19.46 -28.22
CA GLY A 346 3.79 -20.13 -28.79
C GLY A 346 3.61 -21.45 -28.05
N GLU A 347 2.42 -21.58 -27.46
CA GLU A 347 1.93 -22.71 -26.70
C GLU A 347 2.74 -23.97 -27.02
N GLY A 348 3.59 -24.38 -26.08
CA GLY A 348 4.34 -25.62 -26.18
C GLY A 348 3.34 -26.75 -26.39
N GLU A 349 3.17 -27.15 -27.64
CA GLU A 349 2.35 -28.28 -28.03
C GLU A 349 2.81 -29.49 -27.20
N GLY A 350 1.89 -29.96 -26.35
CA GLY A 350 1.82 -31.31 -25.81
C GLY A 350 3.13 -32.09 -25.75
N GLY A 351 3.99 -31.74 -24.78
CA GLY A 351 4.99 -32.66 -24.27
C GLY A 351 4.29 -33.93 -23.81
N THR A 352 4.35 -34.97 -24.64
CA THR A 352 3.79 -36.29 -24.34
C THR A 352 4.46 -36.80 -23.07
N PRO A 353 3.71 -37.22 -22.04
CA PRO A 353 4.32 -37.70 -20.81
C PRO A 353 5.20 -38.92 -21.12
N PRO A 354 6.42 -39.00 -20.56
CA PRO A 354 7.26 -40.17 -20.75
C PRO A 354 6.56 -41.38 -20.12
N GLN A 355 6.20 -42.35 -20.95
CA GLN A 355 5.97 -43.72 -20.50
C GLN A 355 7.35 -44.36 -20.35
N GLU A 356 7.78 -44.57 -19.10
CA GLU A 356 8.19 -45.87 -18.54
C GLU A 356 8.64 -45.72 -17.07
#